data_AF-A0A9X3K7C2-F1
#
_entry.id   AF-A0A9X3K7C2-F1
#
_cell.length_a   1.000
_cell.length_b   1.000
_cell.length_c   1.000
_cell.angle_alpha   90.00
_cell.angle_beta   90.00
_cell.angle_gamma   90.00
#
_symmetry.space_group_name_H-M   'P 1'
#
loop_
_entity.id
_entity.type
_entity.pdbx_description
1 polymer ?
#
loop_
_entity_poly.entity_id
_entity_poly.type
_entity_poly.pdbx_seq_one_letter_code
_entity_poly.pdbx_strand_id
1 'polypeptide(L)'
;MNKKAIIILSAFGMLTIAHSCGTSNENHRQTEAPVSMIQTDLNNGFNLLDKNCFSCHSPKGAHDARIAPPMVAIKKHYIDDQTTLDIFSDDLIAFVQNPTKENSKMPGAIEKFGVMPKMEFSEKDLRDIAAYIFETDLEEPAWFEEHYQQERKRYRQGQQKGEVNYLDKGKEMAMQTKSQLGSNLMAAVKEKGPEGAVEFCNTRAYPLTDSMAVALGAKIKRVSDQPRNPANKANEAELNYILNAKAQLAQGETASPQMTDMGETMVGYYPITTNAMCLKCHGEPDTQINQATHDVLNALYPEDEATGYGENELRGIWVVEMNKISPKKGKGKKAQ
;
A
#
# COMPACT_ATOMS: atom_id res chain seq x y z
N MET A 1 85.22 -5.42 -8.38
CA MET A 1 85.70 -6.25 -9.52
C MET A 1 85.55 -7.73 -9.18
N ASN A 2 85.24 -8.56 -10.17
CA ASN A 2 85.45 -10.02 -10.27
C ASN A 2 85.57 -10.94 -9.01
N LYS A 3 84.59 -11.87 -8.93
CA LYS A 3 84.73 -13.36 -8.86
C LYS A 3 84.98 -14.11 -7.53
N LYS A 4 84.34 -15.31 -7.47
CA LYS A 4 84.48 -16.46 -6.53
C LYS A 4 83.96 -16.18 -5.10
N ALA A 5 82.99 -16.88 -4.50
CA ALA A 5 82.29 -18.16 -4.71
C ALA A 5 83.09 -19.47 -4.49
N ILE A 6 82.60 -20.31 -3.55
CA ILE A 6 82.62 -21.80 -3.53
C ILE A 6 81.80 -22.35 -2.32
N ILE A 7 80.84 -23.26 -2.60
CA ILE A 7 80.47 -24.58 -1.98
C ILE A 7 80.86 -24.83 -0.48
N ILE A 8 80.20 -25.59 0.42
CA ILE A 8 79.34 -26.81 0.40
C ILE A 8 78.45 -26.83 1.69
N LEU A 9 77.25 -27.44 1.80
CA LEU A 9 76.96 -28.88 1.99
C LEU A 9 75.46 -29.22 1.74
N SER A 10 75.22 -30.49 1.36
CA SER A 10 74.06 -31.41 1.53
C SER A 10 72.77 -30.98 2.27
N ALA A 11 71.58 -31.56 2.00
CA ALA A 11 71.38 -32.97 1.63
C ALA A 11 70.14 -33.32 0.77
N PHE A 12 70.21 -34.54 0.22
CA PHE A 12 69.16 -35.47 -0.25
C PHE A 12 67.67 -35.14 0.01
N GLY A 13 66.73 -35.38 -0.92
CA GLY A 13 66.87 -35.74 -2.34
C GLY A 13 65.74 -36.64 -2.91
N MET A 14 65.53 -36.55 -4.24
CA MET A 14 64.80 -37.50 -5.13
C MET A 14 63.25 -37.63 -4.91
N LEU A 15 62.37 -37.96 -5.87
CA LEU A 15 62.28 -37.96 -7.37
C LEU A 15 60.75 -38.21 -7.67
N THR A 16 60.06 -37.87 -8.78
CA THR A 16 60.17 -36.92 -9.91
C THR A 16 58.91 -37.06 -10.81
N ILE A 17 58.49 -36.00 -11.52
CA ILE A 17 57.75 -36.04 -12.83
C ILE A 17 56.27 -36.55 -12.73
N ALA A 18 55.25 -36.06 -13.47
CA ALA A 18 55.15 -35.14 -14.62
C ALA A 18 53.84 -34.28 -14.64
N HIS A 19 53.87 -33.24 -15.48
CA HIS A 19 52.78 -32.58 -16.25
C HIS A 19 51.30 -33.02 -16.05
N SER A 20 50.39 -32.05 -15.88
CA SER A 20 49.65 -31.41 -17.00
C SER A 20 48.52 -30.49 -16.49
N CYS A 21 48.10 -29.52 -17.31
CA CYS A 21 46.88 -28.75 -17.03
C CYS A 21 45.61 -29.56 -17.36
N GLY A 22 44.56 -29.38 -16.55
CA GLY A 22 43.22 -29.90 -16.81
C GLY A 22 42.19 -29.15 -15.98
N THR A 23 41.50 -28.18 -16.57
CA THR A 23 40.42 -27.43 -15.91
C THR A 23 39.12 -28.23 -15.90
N SER A 24 38.77 -28.81 -14.75
CA SER A 24 37.45 -29.42 -14.51
C SER A 24 36.56 -28.47 -13.70
N ASN A 25 35.41 -28.11 -14.26
CA ASN A 25 34.46 -27.16 -13.66
C ASN A 25 33.57 -27.86 -12.61
N GLU A 26 34.09 -28.03 -11.39
CA GLU A 26 33.34 -28.57 -10.24
C GLU A 26 32.26 -27.58 -9.81
N ASN A 27 31.01 -27.84 -10.21
CA ASN A 27 29.86 -26.99 -9.94
C ASN A 27 29.45 -27.06 -8.46
N HIS A 28 30.07 -26.23 -7.62
CA HIS A 28 29.84 -26.22 -6.17
C HIS A 28 28.48 -25.60 -5.81
N ARG A 29 27.43 -26.40 -6.02
CA ARG A 29 26.06 -26.13 -5.56
C ARG A 29 26.08 -25.98 -4.04
N GLN A 30 26.02 -24.73 -3.56
CA GLN A 30 25.82 -24.44 -2.14
C GLN A 30 24.51 -25.10 -1.70
N THR A 31 24.61 -26.06 -0.79
CA THR A 31 23.47 -26.56 -0.04
C THR A 31 23.17 -25.57 1.06
N GLU A 32 22.03 -24.89 0.98
CA GLU A 32 21.55 -23.96 1.99
C GLU A 32 21.46 -24.67 3.36
N ALA A 33 21.81 -23.95 4.43
CA ALA A 33 21.76 -24.48 5.78
C ALA A 33 20.30 -24.76 6.20
N PRO A 34 20.03 -25.78 7.04
CA PRO A 34 18.68 -26.01 7.55
C PRO A 34 18.18 -24.76 8.29
N VAL A 35 16.94 -24.36 7.98
CA VAL A 35 16.28 -23.11 8.41
C VAL A 35 16.49 -22.79 9.90
N SER A 36 16.40 -23.80 10.76
CA SER A 36 16.53 -23.68 12.23
C SER A 36 17.94 -23.32 12.75
N MET A 37 18.88 -22.92 11.88
CA MET A 37 20.20 -22.43 12.27
C MET A 37 20.54 -21.03 11.71
N ILE A 38 19.55 -20.31 11.16
CA ILE A 38 19.74 -18.92 10.75
C ILE A 38 19.75 -18.02 12.00
N GLN A 39 20.94 -17.61 12.43
CA GLN A 39 21.12 -16.64 13.52
C GLN A 39 20.50 -15.28 13.12
N THR A 40 19.37 -14.93 13.71
CA THR A 40 18.62 -13.69 13.44
C THR A 40 19.27 -12.48 14.09
N ASP A 41 19.42 -11.38 13.34
CA ASP A 41 19.93 -10.10 13.84
C ASP A 41 18.81 -9.05 13.92
N LEU A 42 18.38 -8.75 15.15
CA LEU A 42 17.33 -7.76 15.42
C LEU A 42 17.72 -6.33 14.99
N ASN A 43 19.02 -6.00 14.98
CA ASN A 43 19.48 -4.68 14.51
C ASN A 43 19.42 -4.59 12.98
N ASN A 44 19.75 -5.68 12.27
CA ASN A 44 19.55 -5.76 10.83
C ASN A 44 18.05 -5.70 10.50
N GLY A 45 17.22 -6.46 11.22
CA GLY A 45 15.76 -6.46 11.10
C GLY A 45 15.15 -5.06 11.22
N PHE A 46 15.51 -4.30 12.26
CA PHE A 46 15.10 -2.91 12.39
C PHE A 46 15.55 -2.03 11.21
N ASN A 47 16.84 -2.12 10.85
CA ASN A 47 17.42 -1.32 9.75
C ASN A 47 16.73 -1.59 8.40
N LEU A 48 16.34 -2.84 8.13
CA LEU A 48 15.62 -3.23 6.94
C LEU A 48 14.16 -2.74 6.98
N LEU A 49 13.49 -2.91 8.12
CA LEU A 49 12.10 -2.50 8.34
C LEU A 49 11.92 -0.97 8.20
N ASP A 50 12.81 -0.19 8.80
CA ASP A 50 12.81 1.28 8.73
C ASP A 50 12.97 1.78 7.29
N LYS A 51 14.05 1.35 6.62
CA LYS A 51 14.41 1.85 5.29
C LYS A 51 13.45 1.42 4.19
N ASN A 52 12.85 0.23 4.28
CA ASN A 52 12.09 -0.36 3.18
C ASN A 52 10.58 -0.45 3.45
N CYS A 53 10.16 -0.68 4.70
CA CYS A 53 8.77 -1.00 5.03
C CYS A 53 8.01 0.18 5.68
N PHE A 54 8.63 0.96 6.56
CA PHE A 54 7.96 2.06 7.26
C PHE A 54 7.52 3.20 6.32
N SER A 55 8.06 3.29 5.10
CA SER A 55 7.53 4.14 4.02
C SER A 55 6.01 3.99 3.80
N CYS A 56 5.48 2.77 4.02
CA CYS A 56 4.05 2.46 3.90
C CYS A 56 3.43 1.99 5.23
N HIS A 57 4.21 1.28 6.06
CA HIS A 57 3.77 0.61 7.30
C HIS A 57 4.17 1.34 8.60
N SER A 58 4.57 2.61 8.53
CA SER A 58 5.04 3.43 9.66
C SER A 58 4.20 3.26 10.94
N PRO A 59 4.79 3.25 12.15
CA PRO A 59 4.02 3.39 13.38
C PRO A 59 3.25 4.72 13.42
N LYS A 60 3.77 5.79 12.81
CA LYS A 60 3.25 7.16 12.91
C LYS A 60 2.38 7.56 11.70
N GLY A 61 1.42 8.45 11.90
CA GLY A 61 0.50 8.97 10.87
C GLY A 61 -0.99 8.64 11.08
N ALA A 62 -1.86 9.49 10.50
CA ALA A 62 -3.32 9.40 10.61
C ALA A 62 -3.92 8.16 9.91
N HIS A 63 -5.13 7.77 10.32
CA HIS A 63 -5.76 6.51 9.93
C HIS A 63 -6.06 6.35 8.42
N ASP A 64 -6.58 7.40 7.77
CA ASP A 64 -7.04 7.36 6.37
C ASP A 64 -6.03 7.94 5.35
N ALA A 65 -4.94 8.55 5.83
CA ALA A 65 -3.81 9.02 5.02
C ALA A 65 -2.81 7.90 4.66
N ARG A 66 -2.99 6.69 5.21
CA ARG A 66 -2.05 5.57 5.12
C ARG A 66 -2.15 4.77 3.82
N ILE A 67 -1.00 4.26 3.40
CA ILE A 67 -0.82 3.42 2.20
C ILE A 67 -0.96 1.93 2.55
N ALA A 68 -0.60 1.53 3.78
CA ALA A 68 -0.65 0.14 4.26
C ALA A 68 -0.99 0.10 5.77
N PRO A 69 -1.32 -1.08 6.36
CA PRO A 69 -1.57 -1.17 7.80
C PRO A 69 -0.29 -0.89 8.61
N PRO A 70 -0.36 -0.25 9.79
CA PRO A 70 0.81 -0.08 10.66
C PRO A 70 1.37 -1.45 11.07
N MET A 71 2.70 -1.56 11.25
CA MET A 71 3.34 -2.85 11.50
C MET A 71 2.85 -3.57 12.78
N VAL A 72 2.40 -2.82 13.80
CA VAL A 72 1.75 -3.41 14.99
C VAL A 72 0.40 -4.09 14.70
N ALA A 73 -0.33 -3.67 13.65
CA ALA A 73 -1.53 -4.37 13.19
C ALA A 73 -1.17 -5.71 12.52
N ILE A 74 -0.04 -5.78 11.81
CA ILE A 74 0.48 -7.04 11.27
C ILE A 74 0.87 -7.96 12.43
N LYS A 75 1.61 -7.46 13.43
CA LYS A 75 1.94 -8.23 14.66
C LYS A 75 0.68 -8.79 15.34
N LYS A 76 -0.31 -7.94 15.64
CA LYS A 76 -1.58 -8.34 16.31
C LYS A 76 -2.50 -9.26 15.48
N HIS A 77 -2.25 -9.45 14.18
CA HIS A 77 -3.02 -10.35 13.30
C HIS A 77 -2.30 -11.66 12.94
N TYR A 78 -0.97 -11.69 13.00
CA TYR A 78 -0.17 -12.87 12.65
C TYR A 78 0.30 -13.67 13.87
N ILE A 79 0.27 -13.10 15.07
CA ILE A 79 0.65 -13.74 16.34
C ILE A 79 -0.58 -13.97 17.22
N ASP A 80 -0.71 -15.20 17.72
CA ASP A 80 -1.60 -15.62 18.81
C ASP A 80 -0.82 -16.42 19.88
N ASP A 81 -1.53 -16.91 20.90
CA ASP A 81 -0.97 -17.65 22.05
C ASP A 81 -0.20 -18.95 21.68
N GLN A 82 -0.27 -19.41 20.43
CA GLN A 82 0.41 -20.62 19.93
C GLN A 82 1.48 -20.32 18.86
N THR A 83 1.62 -19.06 18.45
CA THR A 83 2.52 -18.66 17.37
C THR A 83 3.97 -18.56 17.88
N THR A 84 4.87 -19.37 17.34
CA THR A 84 6.32 -19.24 17.57
C THR A 84 6.96 -18.28 16.57
N LEU A 85 8.21 -17.86 16.84
CA LEU A 85 9.01 -17.06 15.91
C LEU A 85 9.14 -17.73 14.53
N ASP A 86 9.35 -19.05 14.47
CA ASP A 86 9.46 -19.78 13.20
C ASP A 86 8.15 -19.71 12.40
N ILE A 87 6.99 -19.98 13.06
CA ILE A 87 5.67 -19.91 12.42
C ILE A 87 5.40 -18.50 11.91
N PHE A 88 5.63 -17.48 12.76
CA PHE A 88 5.47 -16.08 12.38
C PHE A 88 6.37 -15.68 11.19
N SER A 89 7.63 -16.16 11.20
CA SER A 89 8.58 -15.90 10.13
C SER A 89 8.12 -16.52 8.81
N ASP A 90 7.75 -17.79 8.82
CA ASP A 90 7.33 -18.52 7.61
C ASP A 90 6.04 -17.94 7.02
N ASP A 91 5.06 -17.57 7.86
CA ASP A 91 3.85 -16.87 7.45
C ASP A 91 4.14 -15.49 6.84
N LEU A 92 5.05 -14.71 7.45
CA LEU A 92 5.44 -13.39 6.94
C LEU A 92 6.21 -13.51 5.61
N ILE A 93 7.13 -14.45 5.52
CA ILE A 93 7.92 -14.75 4.31
C ILE A 93 6.98 -15.14 3.16
N ALA A 94 6.04 -16.05 3.39
CA ALA A 94 5.08 -16.50 2.39
C ALA A 94 4.25 -15.35 1.80
N PHE A 95 3.80 -14.41 2.65
CA PHE A 95 3.09 -13.23 2.19
C PHE A 95 4.00 -12.21 1.48
N VAL A 96 5.20 -11.92 2.00
CA VAL A 96 6.08 -10.89 1.40
C VAL A 96 6.66 -11.34 0.06
N GLN A 97 7.01 -12.62 -0.08
CA GLN A 97 7.53 -13.18 -1.34
C GLN A 97 6.43 -13.43 -2.38
N ASN A 98 5.18 -13.67 -1.97
CA ASN A 98 4.06 -13.92 -2.87
C ASN A 98 2.77 -13.26 -2.35
N PRO A 99 2.67 -11.91 -2.37
CA PRO A 99 1.52 -11.22 -1.82
C PRO A 99 0.30 -11.45 -2.71
N THR A 100 -0.70 -12.12 -2.12
CA THR A 100 -2.00 -12.44 -2.72
C THR A 100 -3.10 -12.22 -1.69
N LYS A 101 -4.37 -12.36 -2.07
CA LYS A 101 -5.47 -12.31 -1.08
C LYS A 101 -5.51 -13.58 -0.23
N GLU A 102 -5.08 -14.69 -0.83
CA GLU A 102 -5.09 -16.05 -0.30
C GLU A 102 -3.98 -16.27 0.73
N ASN A 103 -2.79 -15.67 0.52
CA ASN A 103 -1.65 -15.76 1.43
C ASN A 103 -1.71 -14.74 2.59
N SER A 104 -2.80 -13.98 2.75
CA SER A 104 -2.87 -12.91 3.74
C SER A 104 -3.76 -13.27 4.94
N LYS A 105 -3.19 -13.24 6.16
CA LYS A 105 -3.98 -13.32 7.41
C LYS A 105 -4.81 -12.05 7.70
N MET A 106 -4.77 -11.03 6.83
CA MET A 106 -5.42 -9.73 7.03
C MET A 106 -6.37 -9.35 5.88
N PRO A 107 -7.48 -10.09 5.66
CA PRO A 107 -8.40 -9.83 4.54
C PRO A 107 -8.93 -8.39 4.52
N GLY A 108 -9.28 -7.81 5.67
CA GLY A 108 -9.70 -6.40 5.76
C GLY A 108 -8.60 -5.37 5.45
N ALA A 109 -7.32 -5.74 5.56
CA ALA A 109 -6.23 -4.88 5.09
C ALA A 109 -6.08 -4.95 3.57
N ILE A 110 -6.21 -6.14 2.97
CA ILE A 110 -6.26 -6.31 1.51
C ILE A 110 -7.47 -5.56 0.92
N GLU A 111 -8.61 -5.55 1.62
CA GLU A 111 -9.82 -4.80 1.26
C GLU A 111 -9.62 -3.27 1.35
N LYS A 112 -9.00 -2.77 2.43
CA LYS A 112 -8.78 -1.33 2.64
C LYS A 112 -7.67 -0.73 1.77
N PHE A 113 -6.57 -1.45 1.57
CA PHE A 113 -5.34 -0.92 0.97
C PHE A 113 -5.01 -1.54 -0.41
N GLY A 114 -5.59 -2.69 -0.75
CA GLY A 114 -5.17 -3.52 -1.86
C GLY A 114 -4.11 -4.55 -1.47
N VAL A 115 -3.69 -5.38 -2.42
CA VAL A 115 -2.58 -6.33 -2.25
C VAL A 115 -1.25 -5.56 -2.27
N MET A 116 -0.36 -5.87 -1.33
CA MET A 116 0.99 -5.29 -1.27
C MET A 116 1.77 -5.64 -2.56
N PRO A 117 2.55 -4.71 -3.16
CA PRO A 117 3.47 -5.07 -4.23
C PRO A 117 4.48 -6.12 -3.77
N LYS A 118 4.85 -7.07 -4.64
CA LYS A 118 5.93 -8.02 -4.34
C LYS A 118 7.24 -7.25 -4.14
N MET A 119 7.93 -7.55 -3.04
CA MET A 119 9.25 -7.02 -2.73
C MET A 119 10.29 -8.14 -2.84
N GLU A 120 11.46 -7.85 -3.43
CA GLU A 120 12.57 -8.81 -3.53
C GLU A 120 13.50 -8.64 -2.31
N PHE A 121 13.51 -9.63 -1.42
CA PHE A 121 14.38 -9.72 -0.24
C PHE A 121 14.96 -11.14 -0.14
N SER A 122 16.13 -11.32 0.50
CA SER A 122 16.59 -12.67 0.84
C SER A 122 15.77 -13.25 2.00
N GLU A 123 15.71 -14.59 2.10
CA GLU A 123 15.01 -15.22 3.23
C GLU A 123 15.66 -14.84 4.57
N LYS A 124 16.99 -14.66 4.62
CA LYS A 124 17.68 -14.21 5.83
C LYS A 124 17.25 -12.81 6.26
N ASP A 125 17.14 -11.88 5.33
CA ASP A 125 16.66 -10.51 5.61
C ASP A 125 15.22 -10.53 6.13
N LEU A 126 14.36 -11.38 5.54
CA LEU A 126 12.99 -11.56 6.01
C LEU A 126 12.90 -12.21 7.40
N ARG A 127 13.80 -13.15 7.75
CA ARG A 127 13.88 -13.72 9.10
C ARG A 127 14.43 -12.73 10.13
N ASP A 128 15.37 -11.86 9.76
CA ASP A 128 15.83 -10.76 10.61
C ASP A 128 14.70 -9.76 10.88
N ILE A 129 13.94 -9.36 9.84
CA ILE A 129 12.75 -8.52 9.95
C ILE A 129 11.68 -9.19 10.83
N ALA A 130 11.42 -10.48 10.61
CA ALA A 130 10.42 -11.23 11.36
C ALA A 130 10.77 -11.30 12.85
N ALA A 131 12.02 -11.62 13.18
CA ALA A 131 12.51 -11.63 14.56
C ALA A 131 12.36 -10.26 15.22
N TYR A 132 12.68 -9.16 14.52
CA TYR A 132 12.46 -7.83 15.07
C TYR A 132 10.97 -7.55 15.37
N ILE A 133 10.05 -7.87 14.43
CA ILE A 133 8.61 -7.66 14.65
C ILE A 133 8.07 -8.55 15.79
N PHE A 134 8.53 -9.80 15.88
CA PHE A 134 8.07 -10.76 16.89
C PHE A 134 8.56 -10.38 18.31
N GLU A 135 9.86 -10.13 18.47
CA GLU A 135 10.49 -9.93 19.78
C GLU A 135 10.34 -8.51 20.35
N THR A 136 10.02 -7.49 19.53
CA THR A 136 9.98 -6.09 20.00
C THR A 136 8.57 -5.51 20.11
N ASP A 137 8.35 -4.68 21.12
CA ASP A 137 7.13 -3.86 21.24
C ASP A 137 7.18 -2.71 20.22
N LEU A 138 6.15 -2.65 19.38
CA LEU A 138 6.06 -1.68 18.29
C LEU A 138 5.20 -0.49 18.70
N GLU A 139 5.64 0.72 18.37
CA GLU A 139 4.91 1.97 18.61
C GLU A 139 3.48 1.93 18.00
N GLU A 140 2.47 2.22 18.82
CA GLU A 140 1.08 2.26 18.39
C GLU A 140 0.62 3.69 18.02
N PRO A 141 -0.11 3.89 16.91
CA PRO A 141 -0.84 5.13 16.67
C PRO A 141 -1.92 5.37 17.74
N ALA A 142 -2.12 6.61 18.18
CA ALA A 142 -3.10 6.92 19.24
C ALA A 142 -4.56 6.48 18.96
N TRP A 143 -4.94 6.38 17.68
CA TRP A 143 -6.26 5.90 17.24
C TRP A 143 -6.37 4.36 17.12
N PHE A 144 -5.25 3.64 17.26
CA PHE A 144 -5.14 2.24 16.82
C PHE A 144 -5.94 1.26 17.65
N GLU A 145 -5.79 1.25 18.97
CA GLU A 145 -6.47 0.27 19.82
C GLU A 145 -8.00 0.47 19.81
N GLU A 146 -8.49 1.72 19.74
CA GLU A 146 -9.93 1.95 19.57
C GLU A 146 -10.42 1.41 18.22
N HIS A 147 -9.75 1.77 17.11
CA HIS A 147 -10.10 1.26 15.79
C HIS A 147 -10.03 -0.28 15.72
N TYR A 148 -9.01 -0.89 16.33
CA TYR A 148 -8.84 -2.35 16.38
C TYR A 148 -9.98 -3.02 17.16
N GLN A 149 -10.42 -2.45 18.28
CA GLN A 149 -11.57 -2.95 19.04
C GLN A 149 -12.90 -2.69 18.32
N GLN A 150 -13.04 -1.59 17.57
CA GLN A 150 -14.20 -1.34 16.70
C GLN A 150 -14.26 -2.35 15.55
N GLU A 151 -13.15 -2.61 14.85
CA GLU A 151 -13.04 -3.64 13.79
C GLU A 151 -13.36 -5.04 14.32
N ARG A 152 -12.79 -5.43 15.47
CA ARG A 152 -13.09 -6.74 16.09
C ARG A 152 -14.54 -6.87 16.54
N LYS A 153 -15.18 -5.78 16.98
CA LYS A 153 -16.64 -5.76 17.25
C LYS A 153 -17.43 -5.92 15.96
N ARG A 154 -17.09 -5.18 14.89
CA ARG A 154 -17.74 -5.26 13.57
C ARG A 154 -17.59 -6.64 12.94
N TYR A 155 -16.41 -7.26 12.95
CA TYR A 155 -16.21 -8.64 12.48
C TYR A 155 -17.01 -9.68 13.29
N ARG A 156 -17.09 -9.51 14.62
CA ARG A 156 -17.91 -10.39 15.50
C ARG A 156 -19.42 -10.20 15.31
N GLN A 157 -19.87 -8.99 14.96
CA GLN A 157 -21.28 -8.68 14.72
C GLN A 157 -21.72 -9.02 13.28
N GLY A 158 -20.82 -8.88 12.30
CA GLY A 158 -21.06 -9.14 10.87
C GLY A 158 -21.31 -10.61 10.50
N GLN A 159 -21.24 -11.55 11.45
CA GLN A 159 -21.74 -12.91 11.27
C GLN A 159 -23.26 -13.05 11.47
N GLN A 160 -23.98 -11.98 11.86
CA GLN A 160 -25.45 -11.97 11.81
C GLN A 160 -25.96 -11.77 10.38
N LYS A 161 -26.90 -12.63 9.98
CA LYS A 161 -27.41 -12.73 8.60
C LYS A 161 -28.22 -11.50 8.17
N GLY A 162 -27.91 -10.96 7.00
CA GLY A 162 -28.95 -10.57 6.03
C GLY A 162 -28.92 -9.15 5.50
N GLU A 163 -28.25 -8.21 6.18
CA GLU A 163 -28.20 -6.80 5.79
C GLU A 163 -26.85 -6.42 5.17
N VAL A 164 -26.87 -5.56 4.16
CA VAL A 164 -25.68 -5.12 3.42
C VAL A 164 -25.25 -3.77 3.97
N ASN A 165 -24.06 -3.69 4.59
CA ASN A 165 -23.51 -2.38 4.94
C ASN A 165 -22.98 -1.67 3.68
N TYR A 166 -23.80 -0.80 3.11
CA TYR A 166 -23.43 -0.01 1.93
C TYR A 166 -22.31 1.00 2.24
N LEU A 167 -22.18 1.50 3.48
CA LEU A 167 -21.11 2.44 3.82
C LEU A 167 -19.73 1.78 3.64
N ASP A 168 -19.57 0.55 4.15
CA ASP A 168 -18.36 -0.25 3.99
C ASP A 168 -18.15 -0.64 2.52
N LYS A 169 -19.17 -1.17 1.86
CA LYS A 169 -19.08 -1.60 0.45
C LYS A 169 -18.71 -0.46 -0.51
N GLY A 170 -19.25 0.74 -0.29
CA GLY A 170 -18.85 1.91 -1.07
C GLY A 170 -17.44 2.39 -0.73
N LYS A 171 -16.97 2.22 0.52
CA LYS A 171 -15.58 2.51 0.92
C LYS A 171 -14.61 1.56 0.23
N GLU A 172 -14.92 0.26 0.19
CA GLU A 172 -14.18 -0.75 -0.58
C GLU A 172 -14.05 -0.32 -2.06
N MET A 173 -15.18 -0.01 -2.72
CA MET A 173 -15.19 0.41 -4.13
C MET A 173 -14.38 1.68 -4.40
N ALA A 174 -14.50 2.68 -3.52
CA ALA A 174 -13.71 3.90 -3.59
C ALA A 174 -12.21 3.64 -3.39
N MET A 175 -11.83 2.76 -2.45
CA MET A 175 -10.43 2.45 -2.16
C MET A 175 -9.79 1.56 -3.23
N GLN A 176 -10.50 0.57 -3.79
CA GLN A 176 -10.02 -0.20 -4.95
C GLN A 176 -9.77 0.74 -6.16
N THR A 177 -10.69 1.66 -6.43
CA THR A 177 -10.54 2.65 -7.52
C THR A 177 -9.38 3.64 -7.25
N LYS A 178 -9.24 4.11 -6.00
CA LYS A 178 -8.10 4.92 -5.53
C LYS A 178 -6.77 4.19 -5.70
N SER A 179 -6.72 2.90 -5.37
CA SER A 179 -5.51 2.06 -5.48
C SER A 179 -5.11 1.84 -6.94
N GLN A 180 -6.06 1.51 -7.82
CA GLN A 180 -5.78 1.34 -9.25
C GLN A 180 -5.25 2.64 -9.89
N LEU A 181 -5.88 3.79 -9.61
CA LEU A 181 -5.38 5.09 -10.08
C LEU A 181 -4.03 5.45 -9.45
N GLY A 182 -3.85 5.21 -8.15
CA GLY A 182 -2.62 5.49 -7.42
C GLY A 182 -1.43 4.69 -7.93
N SER A 183 -1.61 3.40 -8.21
CA SER A 183 -0.59 2.52 -8.79
C SER A 183 -0.10 3.03 -10.15
N ASN A 184 -1.04 3.35 -11.05
CA ASN A 184 -0.71 3.88 -12.38
C ASN A 184 -0.08 5.29 -12.31
N LEU A 185 -0.55 6.14 -11.39
CA LEU A 185 0.04 7.46 -11.11
C LEU A 185 1.48 7.33 -10.61
N MET A 186 1.75 6.43 -9.66
CA MET A 186 3.10 6.22 -9.12
C MET A 186 4.05 5.59 -10.15
N ALA A 187 3.55 4.76 -11.07
CA ALA A 187 4.32 4.32 -12.23
C ALA A 187 4.70 5.52 -13.13
N ALA A 188 3.74 6.39 -13.48
CA ALA A 188 3.99 7.57 -14.30
C ALA A 188 4.95 8.57 -13.63
N VAL A 189 4.81 8.85 -12.33
CA VAL A 189 5.72 9.71 -11.56
C VAL A 189 7.14 9.13 -11.51
N LYS A 190 7.27 7.80 -11.35
CA LYS A 190 8.57 7.12 -11.32
C LYS A 190 9.26 7.10 -12.68
N GLU A 191 8.51 7.02 -13.78
CA GLU A 191 9.04 6.95 -15.15
C GLU A 191 9.33 8.34 -15.74
N LYS A 192 8.45 9.33 -15.49
CA LYS A 192 8.42 10.62 -16.22
C LYS A 192 8.29 11.86 -15.33
N GLY A 193 8.52 11.73 -14.02
CA GLY A 193 8.36 12.83 -13.06
C GLY A 193 6.90 13.26 -12.82
N PRO A 194 6.66 14.20 -11.90
CA PRO A 194 5.34 14.79 -11.68
C PRO A 194 4.73 15.39 -12.96
N GLU A 195 5.54 16.03 -13.79
CA GLU A 195 5.14 16.64 -15.05
C GLU A 195 4.57 15.62 -16.06
N GLY A 196 5.25 14.50 -16.31
CA GLY A 196 4.72 13.44 -17.17
C GLY A 196 3.53 12.69 -16.56
N ALA A 197 3.38 12.72 -15.24
CA ALA A 197 2.22 12.16 -14.54
C ALA A 197 0.95 13.02 -14.69
N VAL A 198 1.07 14.29 -15.10
CA VAL A 198 -0.08 15.14 -15.46
C VAL A 198 -0.79 14.62 -16.71
N GLU A 199 -0.04 14.20 -17.74
CA GLU A 199 -0.59 13.61 -18.98
C GLU A 199 -1.41 12.34 -18.69
N PHE A 200 -0.91 11.48 -17.80
CA PHE A 200 -1.64 10.31 -17.30
C PHE A 200 -2.94 10.74 -16.58
N CYS A 201 -2.89 11.73 -15.71
CA CYS A 201 -4.08 12.27 -15.02
C CYS A 201 -5.12 12.84 -16.00
N ASN A 202 -4.68 13.46 -17.08
CA ASN A 202 -5.54 14.06 -18.09
C ASN A 202 -6.24 12.99 -18.96
N THR A 203 -5.47 12.03 -19.47
CA THR A 203 -5.93 11.11 -20.52
C THR A 203 -6.44 9.76 -20.00
N ARG A 204 -5.97 9.27 -18.84
CA ARG A 204 -6.25 7.90 -18.37
C ARG A 204 -7.12 7.82 -17.13
N ALA A 205 -7.19 8.87 -16.32
CA ALA A 205 -7.86 8.80 -15.02
C ALA A 205 -9.38 8.58 -15.11
N TYR A 206 -10.06 9.16 -16.10
CA TYR A 206 -11.48 8.89 -16.35
C TYR A 206 -11.71 7.46 -16.88
N PRO A 207 -11.10 7.01 -18.01
CA PRO A 207 -11.27 5.64 -18.49
C PRO A 207 -10.96 4.55 -17.45
N LEU A 208 -9.99 4.76 -16.55
CA LEU A 208 -9.73 3.86 -15.44
C LEU A 208 -10.82 3.90 -14.37
N THR A 209 -11.35 5.08 -14.04
CA THR A 209 -12.49 5.21 -13.11
C THR A 209 -13.75 4.53 -13.68
N ASP A 210 -14.04 4.74 -14.96
CA ASP A 210 -15.16 4.11 -15.66
C ASP A 210 -15.01 2.58 -15.73
N SER A 211 -13.80 2.09 -16.01
CA SER A 211 -13.50 0.65 -16.00
C SER A 211 -13.68 0.04 -14.61
N MET A 212 -13.33 0.75 -13.53
CA MET A 212 -13.56 0.28 -12.17
C MET A 212 -15.04 0.33 -11.79
N ALA A 213 -15.78 1.36 -12.20
CA ALA A 213 -17.23 1.46 -12.02
C ALA A 213 -17.96 0.26 -12.66
N VAL A 214 -17.62 -0.09 -13.90
CA VAL A 214 -18.14 -1.27 -14.60
C VAL A 214 -17.75 -2.57 -13.89
N ALA A 215 -16.47 -2.74 -13.51
CA ALA A 215 -15.99 -3.96 -12.85
C ALA A 215 -16.62 -4.19 -11.45
N LEU A 216 -16.92 -3.12 -10.73
CA LEU A 216 -17.49 -3.15 -9.39
C LEU A 216 -19.03 -3.13 -9.37
N GLY A 217 -19.68 -2.85 -10.50
CA GLY A 217 -21.15 -2.81 -10.61
C GLY A 217 -21.79 -1.63 -9.90
N ALA A 218 -21.12 -0.47 -9.88
CA ALA A 218 -21.55 0.77 -9.25
C ALA A 218 -21.23 1.97 -10.17
N LYS A 219 -21.82 3.15 -9.93
CA LYS A 219 -21.27 4.39 -10.52
C LYS A 219 -20.24 4.95 -9.55
N ILE A 220 -19.04 5.25 -10.06
CA ILE A 220 -17.94 5.78 -9.25
C ILE A 220 -17.44 7.05 -9.95
N LYS A 221 -17.31 8.15 -9.21
CA LYS A 221 -16.67 9.38 -9.69
C LYS A 221 -15.89 10.06 -8.56
N ARG A 222 -15.02 11.02 -8.92
CA ARG A 222 -14.47 12.00 -7.99
C ARG A 222 -15.15 13.34 -8.23
N VAL A 223 -15.34 14.12 -7.17
CA VAL A 223 -15.74 15.53 -7.29
C VAL A 223 -15.01 16.41 -6.28
N SER A 224 -14.95 17.70 -6.57
CA SER A 224 -14.34 18.73 -5.73
C SER A 224 -15.08 20.05 -5.90
N ASP A 225 -14.96 20.92 -4.89
CA ASP A 225 -15.30 22.34 -4.97
C ASP A 225 -14.24 23.14 -5.76
N GLN A 226 -13.05 22.56 -5.96
CA GLN A 226 -11.91 23.08 -6.72
C GLN A 226 -11.47 22.03 -7.78
N PRO A 227 -12.22 21.85 -8.88
CA PRO A 227 -11.92 20.86 -9.91
C PRO A 227 -10.66 21.22 -10.72
N ARG A 228 -9.86 20.20 -11.08
CA ARG A 228 -8.77 20.33 -12.09
C ARG A 228 -9.26 20.09 -13.51
N ASN A 229 -10.11 19.09 -13.66
CA ASN A 229 -10.88 18.87 -14.87
C ASN A 229 -12.34 19.24 -14.52
N PRO A 230 -12.99 20.16 -15.25
CA PRO A 230 -14.32 20.68 -14.94
C PRO A 230 -15.41 19.61 -14.75
N ALA A 231 -15.29 18.42 -15.35
CA ALA A 231 -16.24 17.33 -15.14
C ALA A 231 -16.13 16.64 -13.75
N ASN A 232 -15.17 17.04 -12.91
CA ASN A 232 -15.14 16.72 -11.47
C ASN A 232 -15.77 17.83 -10.60
N LYS A 233 -16.48 18.82 -11.17
CA LYS A 233 -17.13 19.86 -10.34
C LYS A 233 -18.27 19.24 -9.52
N ALA A 234 -18.26 19.48 -8.21
CA ALA A 234 -19.28 18.98 -7.29
C ALA A 234 -20.67 19.59 -7.59
N ASN A 235 -21.72 18.78 -7.48
CA ASN A 235 -23.09 19.31 -7.43
C ASN A 235 -23.41 19.91 -6.05
N GLU A 236 -24.60 20.51 -5.89
CA GLU A 236 -25.01 21.17 -4.64
C GLU A 236 -24.94 20.26 -3.40
N ALA A 237 -25.40 19.01 -3.49
CA ALA A 237 -25.38 18.06 -2.37
C ALA A 237 -23.95 17.59 -2.02
N GLU A 238 -23.11 17.43 -3.03
CA GLU A 238 -21.69 17.06 -2.90
C GLU A 238 -20.87 18.23 -2.32
N LEU A 239 -21.14 19.46 -2.77
CA LEU A 239 -20.54 20.69 -2.26
C LEU A 239 -20.92 20.95 -0.81
N ASN A 240 -22.21 20.78 -0.45
CA ASN A 240 -22.66 20.90 0.93
C ASN A 240 -21.94 19.91 1.87
N TYR A 241 -21.65 18.68 1.42
CA TYR A 241 -20.81 17.76 2.20
C TYR A 241 -19.35 18.24 2.28
N ILE A 242 -18.74 18.67 1.17
CA ILE A 242 -17.35 19.14 1.11
C ILE A 242 -17.13 20.34 2.05
N LEU A 243 -18.03 21.32 2.06
CA LEU A 243 -17.92 22.51 2.90
C LEU A 243 -18.01 22.19 4.40
N ASN A 244 -18.94 21.31 4.79
CA ASN A 244 -19.03 20.83 6.18
C ASN A 244 -17.77 20.05 6.58
N ALA A 245 -17.28 19.14 5.72
CA ALA A 245 -16.08 18.37 5.99
C ALA A 245 -14.80 19.23 6.08
N LYS A 246 -14.69 20.32 5.29
CA LYS A 246 -13.62 21.33 5.46
C LYS A 246 -13.74 22.07 6.80
N ALA A 247 -14.94 22.45 7.21
CA ALA A 247 -15.18 23.09 8.51
C ALA A 247 -14.85 22.18 9.71
N GLN A 248 -15.08 20.87 9.60
CA GLN A 248 -14.66 19.88 10.60
C GLN A 248 -13.14 19.76 10.70
N LEU A 249 -12.45 19.60 9.56
CA LEU A 249 -10.98 19.52 9.53
C LEU A 249 -10.31 20.79 10.09
N ALA A 250 -10.89 21.98 9.82
CA ALA A 250 -10.43 23.25 10.38
C ALA A 250 -10.57 23.35 11.92
N GLN A 251 -11.40 22.50 12.55
CA GLN A 251 -11.55 22.38 14.00
C GLN A 251 -10.69 21.25 14.60
N GLY A 252 -9.91 20.52 13.78
CA GLY A 252 -9.12 19.36 14.19
C GLY A 252 -9.93 18.05 14.28
N GLU A 253 -11.19 18.04 13.82
CA GLU A 253 -11.98 16.82 13.67
C GLU A 253 -11.55 16.03 12.42
N THR A 254 -12.19 14.87 12.18
CA THR A 254 -11.94 14.04 10.99
C THR A 254 -13.14 14.03 10.05
N ALA A 255 -12.91 14.32 8.77
CA ALA A 255 -13.92 14.21 7.73
C ALA A 255 -14.38 12.74 7.62
N SER A 256 -15.62 12.48 8.06
CA SER A 256 -16.17 11.12 8.17
C SER A 256 -17.02 10.76 6.95
N PRO A 257 -16.86 9.55 6.35
CA PRO A 257 -17.69 9.11 5.25
C PRO A 257 -19.20 9.15 5.54
N GLN A 258 -19.98 9.57 4.55
CA GLN A 258 -21.44 9.65 4.64
C GLN A 258 -22.09 8.64 3.68
N MET A 259 -23.27 8.14 4.05
CA MET A 259 -24.13 7.33 3.18
C MET A 259 -25.54 7.91 3.17
N THR A 260 -26.16 8.01 1.99
CA THR A 260 -27.51 8.54 1.79
C THR A 260 -28.37 7.55 1.00
N ASP A 261 -29.57 7.30 1.49
CA ASP A 261 -30.56 6.44 0.84
C ASP A 261 -31.35 7.25 -0.21
N MET A 262 -31.32 6.79 -1.47
CA MET A 262 -31.98 7.42 -2.62
C MET A 262 -33.11 6.54 -3.18
N GLY A 263 -33.74 5.71 -2.34
CA GLY A 263 -34.86 4.84 -2.71
C GLY A 263 -34.41 3.52 -3.33
N GLU A 264 -34.00 3.52 -4.61
CA GLU A 264 -33.49 2.33 -5.30
C GLU A 264 -31.96 2.17 -5.17
N THR A 265 -31.26 3.27 -4.90
CA THR A 265 -29.80 3.30 -4.78
C THR A 265 -29.33 3.85 -3.43
N MET A 266 -28.06 3.61 -3.13
CA MET A 266 -27.34 4.09 -1.96
C MET A 266 -26.14 4.89 -2.45
N VAL A 267 -26.04 6.16 -2.04
CA VAL A 267 -24.99 7.10 -2.46
C VAL A 267 -24.04 7.36 -1.30
N GLY A 268 -22.78 6.93 -1.44
CA GLY A 268 -21.73 7.14 -0.46
C GLY A 268 -20.76 8.24 -0.87
N TYR A 269 -20.40 9.10 0.10
CA TYR A 269 -19.36 10.13 -0.03
C TYR A 269 -18.15 9.76 0.83
N TYR A 270 -16.95 9.73 0.22
CA TYR A 270 -15.71 9.33 0.90
C TYR A 270 -14.60 10.38 0.67
N PRO A 271 -14.13 11.06 1.74
CA PRO A 271 -13.08 12.07 1.66
C PRO A 271 -11.80 11.66 0.96
N ILE A 272 -11.21 12.62 0.24
CA ILE A 272 -9.87 12.56 -0.34
C ILE A 272 -9.05 13.69 0.29
N THR A 273 -8.19 13.33 1.25
CA THR A 273 -7.24 14.27 1.86
C THR A 273 -5.90 14.28 1.13
N THR A 274 -5.20 15.41 1.18
CA THR A 274 -3.86 15.60 0.60
C THR A 274 -2.75 15.04 1.50
N ASN A 275 -1.59 14.76 0.90
CA ASN A 275 -0.33 14.50 1.59
C ASN A 275 0.85 15.11 0.80
N ALA A 276 2.08 15.00 1.33
CA ALA A 276 3.30 15.53 0.72
C ALA A 276 3.52 15.17 -0.78
N MET A 277 3.02 14.02 -1.25
CA MET A 277 3.10 13.63 -2.66
C MET A 277 2.08 14.41 -3.50
N CYS A 278 0.84 14.54 -3.02
CA CYS A 278 -0.19 15.33 -3.69
C CYS A 278 0.27 16.76 -3.99
N LEU A 279 1.05 17.36 -3.08
CA LEU A 279 1.48 18.76 -3.18
C LEU A 279 2.43 19.02 -4.37
N LYS A 280 3.04 17.98 -4.95
CA LYS A 280 3.84 18.10 -6.20
C LYS A 280 3.02 18.53 -7.41
N CYS A 281 1.70 18.32 -7.37
CA CYS A 281 0.78 18.76 -8.42
C CYS A 281 -0.37 19.62 -7.90
N HIS A 282 -0.63 19.67 -6.58
CA HIS A 282 -1.77 20.37 -5.97
C HIS A 282 -1.36 21.39 -4.90
N GLY A 283 -0.07 21.50 -4.56
CA GLY A 283 0.41 22.46 -3.57
C GLY A 283 0.43 23.89 -4.10
N GLU A 284 1.14 24.76 -3.38
CA GLU A 284 1.42 26.11 -3.85
C GLU A 284 2.23 26.11 -5.16
N PRO A 285 1.83 26.90 -6.18
CA PRO A 285 2.62 27.13 -7.39
C PRO A 285 4.02 27.66 -7.08
N ASP A 286 4.93 27.40 -8.02
CA ASP A 286 6.33 27.87 -8.05
C ASP A 286 7.17 27.59 -6.79
N THR A 287 6.67 26.75 -5.87
CA THR A 287 7.27 26.42 -4.58
C THR A 287 7.14 24.94 -4.24
N GLN A 288 5.92 24.38 -4.27
CA GLN A 288 5.64 22.96 -4.06
C GLN A 288 5.40 22.22 -5.38
N ILE A 289 4.67 22.87 -6.30
CA ILE A 289 4.61 22.51 -7.72
C ILE A 289 5.84 23.13 -8.41
N ASN A 290 6.61 22.33 -9.16
CA ASN A 290 7.76 22.84 -9.91
C ASN A 290 7.31 23.49 -11.25
N GLN A 291 8.13 24.38 -11.82
CA GLN A 291 7.79 25.10 -13.06
C GLN A 291 7.37 24.15 -14.19
N ALA A 292 8.11 23.07 -14.46
CA ALA A 292 7.79 22.13 -15.54
C ALA A 292 6.43 21.44 -15.34
N THR A 293 6.04 21.16 -14.10
CA THR A 293 4.72 20.62 -13.76
C THR A 293 3.64 21.70 -13.88
N HIS A 294 3.93 22.93 -13.44
CA HIS A 294 3.02 24.09 -13.54
C HIS A 294 2.73 24.43 -15.02
N ASP A 295 3.74 24.44 -15.88
CA ASP A 295 3.61 24.67 -17.32
C ASP A 295 2.71 23.61 -18.00
N VAL A 296 2.93 22.33 -17.69
CA VAL A 296 2.12 21.22 -18.22
C VAL A 296 0.69 21.23 -17.66
N LEU A 297 0.50 21.65 -16.39
CA LEU A 297 -0.83 21.85 -15.81
C LEU A 297 -1.59 22.95 -16.56
N ASN A 298 -0.99 24.12 -16.73
CA ASN A 298 -1.61 25.24 -17.45
C ASN A 298 -1.92 24.90 -18.93
N ALA A 299 -1.08 24.07 -19.57
CA ALA A 299 -1.30 23.61 -20.95
C ALA A 299 -2.41 22.56 -21.10
N LEU A 300 -2.58 21.65 -20.13
CA LEU A 300 -3.56 20.55 -20.18
C LEU A 300 -4.87 20.85 -19.43
N TYR A 301 -4.88 21.86 -18.58
CA TYR A 301 -6.01 22.27 -17.73
C TYR A 301 -6.04 23.82 -17.59
N PRO A 302 -6.46 24.57 -18.63
CA PRO A 302 -6.55 26.04 -18.58
C PRO A 302 -7.62 26.58 -17.62
N GLU A 303 -8.43 25.70 -17.03
CA GLU A 303 -9.47 25.98 -16.02
C GLU A 303 -9.17 25.25 -14.70
N ASP A 304 -7.89 25.05 -14.36
CA ASP A 304 -7.48 24.34 -13.14
C ASP A 304 -7.72 25.18 -11.86
N GLU A 305 -8.70 24.78 -11.06
CA GLU A 305 -8.96 25.38 -9.73
C GLU A 305 -8.15 24.70 -8.61
N ALA A 306 -7.31 23.69 -8.90
CA ALA A 306 -6.84 22.70 -7.93
C ALA A 306 -5.40 22.89 -7.39
N THR A 307 -5.00 24.12 -7.09
CA THR A 307 -3.68 24.47 -6.53
C THR A 307 -3.81 25.15 -5.16
N GLY A 308 -2.71 25.31 -4.44
CA GLY A 308 -2.69 25.98 -3.13
C GLY A 308 -3.14 25.13 -1.95
N TYR A 309 -3.10 23.80 -2.06
CA TYR A 309 -3.43 22.91 -0.94
C TYR A 309 -2.26 22.73 0.04
N GLY A 310 -2.56 22.79 1.33
CA GLY A 310 -1.71 22.26 2.41
C GLY A 310 -1.78 20.73 2.54
N GLU A 311 -1.04 20.15 3.50
CA GLU A 311 -1.14 18.72 3.83
C GLU A 311 -2.35 18.41 4.71
N ASN A 312 -2.98 17.24 4.51
CA ASN A 312 -4.18 16.75 5.20
C ASN A 312 -5.48 17.52 4.90
N GLU A 313 -5.45 18.47 3.97
CA GLU A 313 -6.62 19.23 3.53
C GLU A 313 -7.54 18.41 2.62
N LEU A 314 -8.83 18.76 2.57
CA LEU A 314 -9.82 18.07 1.73
C LEU A 314 -9.70 18.51 0.27
N ARG A 315 -9.02 17.69 -0.55
CA ARG A 315 -8.95 17.82 -2.00
C ARG A 315 -10.33 17.65 -2.66
N GLY A 316 -11.18 16.81 -2.09
CA GLY A 316 -12.51 16.50 -2.62
C GLY A 316 -13.04 15.19 -2.07
N ILE A 317 -13.94 14.53 -2.80
CA ILE A 317 -14.56 13.26 -2.42
C ILE A 317 -14.62 12.26 -3.57
N TRP A 318 -14.65 10.98 -3.23
CA TRP A 318 -15.27 9.96 -4.06
C TRP A 318 -16.78 9.97 -3.83
N VAL A 319 -17.55 9.79 -4.91
CA VAL A 319 -18.98 9.50 -4.88
C VAL A 319 -19.19 8.11 -5.46
N VAL A 320 -19.85 7.24 -4.71
CA VAL A 320 -20.16 5.85 -5.12
C VAL A 320 -21.66 5.62 -5.01
N GLU A 321 -22.33 5.41 -6.15
CA GLU A 321 -23.74 5.06 -6.22
C GLU A 321 -23.89 3.55 -6.49
N MET A 322 -24.54 2.84 -5.55
CA MET A 322 -24.79 1.41 -5.62
C MET A 322 -26.29 1.12 -5.71
N ASN A 323 -26.69 0.21 -6.61
CA ASN A 323 -28.04 -0.34 -6.58
C ASN A 323 -28.28 -1.15 -5.30
N LYS A 324 -29.44 -0.99 -4.66
CA LYS A 324 -29.83 -1.83 -3.52
C LYS A 324 -30.03 -3.27 -3.96
N ILE A 325 -29.39 -4.20 -3.25
CA ILE A 325 -29.60 -5.63 -3.43
C ILE A 325 -30.95 -5.99 -2.81
N SER A 326 -32.00 -6.01 -3.64
CA SER A 326 -33.31 -6.53 -3.24
C SER A 326 -33.17 -7.99 -2.75
N PRO A 327 -33.72 -8.35 -1.57
CA PRO A 327 -33.68 -9.73 -1.10
C PRO A 327 -34.43 -10.62 -2.10
N LYS A 328 -33.74 -11.61 -2.66
CA LYS A 328 -34.30 -12.53 -3.67
C LYS A 328 -35.57 -13.19 -3.10
N LYS A 329 -36.75 -12.79 -3.58
CA LYS A 329 -38.01 -13.51 -3.31
C LYS A 329 -37.78 -14.98 -3.63
N GLY A 330 -37.83 -15.83 -2.61
CA GLY A 330 -37.48 -17.24 -2.74
C GLY A 330 -38.34 -17.89 -3.84
N LYS A 331 -37.72 -18.64 -4.75
CA LYS A 331 -38.46 -19.45 -5.72
C LYS A 331 -39.34 -20.42 -4.94
N GLY A 332 -40.64 -20.12 -4.86
CA GLY A 332 -41.59 -20.97 -4.17
C GLY A 332 -41.53 -22.37 -4.76
N LYS A 333 -41.22 -23.37 -3.92
CA LYS A 333 -41.44 -24.77 -4.30
C LYS A 333 -42.92 -24.91 -4.61
N LYS A 334 -43.27 -25.13 -5.88
CA LYS A 334 -44.59 -25.68 -6.20
C LYS A 334 -44.68 -27.04 -5.50
N ALA A 335 -45.69 -27.21 -4.67
CA ALA A 335 -46.08 -28.55 -4.23
C ALA A 335 -46.67 -29.30 -5.44
N GLN A 336 -46.28 -30.56 -5.55
CA GLN A 336 -46.98 -31.64 -6.23
C GLN A 336 -47.00 -32.82 -5.25
#